data_AF-A0A948BI12-F1
#
_entry.id   AF-A0A948BI12-F1
#
_cell.length_a   1.000
_cell.length_b   1.000
_cell.length_c   1.000
_cell.angle_alpha   90.00
_cell.angle_beta   90.00
_cell.angle_gamma   90.00
#
_symmetry.space_group_name_H-M   'P 1'
#
loop_
_entity.id
_entity.type
_entity.pdbx_description
1 polymer ?
#
loop_
_entity_poly.entity_id
_entity_poly.type
_entity_poly.pdbx_seq_one_letter_code
_entity_poly.pdbx_strand_id
1 'polypeptide(L)'
;MINKKDIIFTLFICTMFLTRTAWSEMRPVKKIRAGIPPFEVIEKVVRTNDKMMVKKEAIEEKEITPATPFLAWVTDTDPEIEAAMLIDDPNKSRLIYQIRTPGGQIELAQGSIDYGIWQLHAPVLLITGNTASHALHLFMQGYKHLSVENQKALDGLKIPLKHDNKDEDFSLRLRKNVEAGIDYQINLAMERYQERIADGRLTVVGSVLDLANLYGRGAGRHLIIRVNNEKEPARIKEMPIMSRLDPRLLERNIGRDVKMKGEKN
;
A
#
# COMPACT_ATOMS: atom_id res chain seq x y z
N MET A 1 -61.35 4.83 -53.65
CA MET A 1 -60.17 4.75 -54.55
C MET A 1 -59.08 5.63 -53.96
N ILE A 2 -58.09 5.03 -53.29
CA ILE A 2 -56.96 5.76 -52.70
C ILE A 2 -55.98 6.10 -53.83
N ASN A 3 -55.64 7.37 -53.96
CA ASN A 3 -54.87 7.90 -55.08
C ASN A 3 -53.39 7.46 -54.95
N LYS A 4 -52.84 6.83 -56.00
CA LYS A 4 -51.45 6.32 -56.02
C LYS A 4 -50.40 7.39 -55.72
N LYS A 5 -50.71 8.68 -55.94
CA LYS A 5 -49.80 9.81 -55.66
C LYS A 5 -49.68 10.13 -54.17
N ASP A 6 -50.72 9.89 -53.38
CA ASP A 6 -50.71 10.20 -51.94
C ASP A 6 -49.89 9.17 -51.16
N ILE A 7 -49.95 7.89 -51.57
CA ILE A 7 -49.14 6.82 -50.96
C ILE A 7 -47.62 7.04 -51.20
N ILE A 8 -47.25 7.53 -52.39
CA ILE A 8 -45.84 7.79 -52.74
C ILE A 8 -45.32 9.01 -51.95
N PHE A 9 -46.14 10.03 -51.74
CA PHE A 9 -45.75 11.22 -50.98
C PHE A 9 -45.61 10.93 -49.48
N THR A 10 -46.49 10.09 -48.91
CA THR A 10 -46.36 9.64 -47.51
C THR A 10 -45.14 8.73 -47.30
N LEU A 11 -44.80 7.87 -48.26
CA LEU A 11 -43.61 7.02 -48.17
C LEU A 11 -42.31 7.84 -48.21
N PHE A 12 -42.27 8.91 -49.01
CA PHE A 12 -41.10 9.77 -49.16
C PHE A 12 -40.82 10.63 -47.91
N ILE A 13 -41.86 11.11 -47.24
CA ILE A 13 -41.74 11.85 -45.97
C ILE A 13 -41.31 10.93 -44.83
N CYS A 14 -41.78 9.67 -44.79
CA CYS A 14 -41.30 8.69 -43.81
C CYS A 14 -39.82 8.33 -43.98
N THR A 15 -39.30 8.30 -45.21
CA THR A 15 -37.87 8.03 -45.46
C THR A 15 -36.95 9.20 -45.10
N MET A 16 -37.43 10.45 -45.14
CA MET A 16 -36.61 11.62 -44.76
C MET A 16 -36.48 11.83 -43.24
N PHE A 17 -37.38 11.27 -42.44
CA PHE A 17 -37.25 11.30 -40.97
C PHE A 17 -36.48 10.12 -40.38
N LEU A 18 -36.11 9.12 -41.19
CA LEU A 18 -35.38 7.93 -40.75
C LEU A 18 -33.86 8.02 -40.96
N THR A 19 -33.35 9.09 -41.56
CA THR A 19 -31.90 9.34 -41.70
C THR A 19 -31.39 10.38 -40.71
N ARG A 20 -31.85 10.32 -39.44
CA ARG A 20 -30.94 10.71 -38.36
C ARG A 20 -29.89 9.63 -38.29
N THR A 21 -28.77 9.89 -38.95
CA THR A 21 -27.50 9.20 -38.68
C THR A 21 -27.31 9.24 -37.17
N ALA A 22 -27.61 8.13 -36.50
CA ALA A 22 -27.13 7.87 -35.17
C ALA A 22 -25.61 7.77 -35.30
N TRP A 23 -24.93 8.92 -35.26
CA TRP A 23 -23.55 8.96 -34.86
C TRP A 23 -23.54 8.47 -33.41
N SER A 24 -23.44 7.15 -33.27
CA SER A 24 -22.81 6.55 -32.11
C SER A 24 -21.48 7.29 -31.96
N GLU A 25 -21.37 8.21 -31.01
CA GLU A 25 -20.08 8.69 -30.54
C GLU A 25 -19.26 7.46 -30.19
N MET A 26 -18.36 7.05 -31.09
CA MET A 26 -17.33 6.09 -30.79
C MET A 26 -16.40 6.76 -29.80
N ARG A 27 -16.78 6.73 -28.52
CA ARG A 27 -15.86 7.04 -27.43
C ARG A 27 -14.73 6.02 -27.56
N PRO A 28 -13.46 6.45 -27.59
CA PRO A 28 -12.35 5.51 -27.62
C PRO A 28 -12.48 4.57 -26.44
N VAL A 29 -12.77 3.29 -26.72
CA VAL A 29 -12.73 2.24 -25.71
C VAL A 29 -11.30 2.24 -25.19
N LYS A 30 -11.11 2.59 -23.91
CA LYS A 30 -9.81 2.47 -23.25
C LYS A 30 -9.32 1.05 -23.54
N LYS A 31 -8.21 0.92 -24.28
CA LYS A 31 -7.55 -0.37 -24.46
C LYS A 31 -7.28 -0.92 -23.07
N ILE A 32 -8.09 -1.91 -22.66
CA ILE A 32 -7.77 -2.73 -21.51
C ILE A 32 -6.42 -3.33 -21.87
N ARG A 33 -5.35 -3.01 -21.13
CA ARG A 33 -4.09 -3.73 -21.28
C ARG A 33 -4.45 -5.20 -21.08
N ALA A 34 -4.50 -5.98 -22.15
CA ALA A 34 -4.70 -7.41 -22.04
C ALA A 34 -3.49 -7.93 -21.27
N GLY A 35 -3.71 -8.25 -19.99
CA GLY A 35 -2.68 -8.83 -19.13
C GLY A 35 -2.36 -10.25 -19.58
N ILE A 36 -1.51 -10.91 -18.81
CA ILE A 36 -1.23 -12.34 -18.99
C ILE A 36 -2.57 -13.11 -18.95
N PRO A 37 -2.85 -14.00 -19.91
CA PRO A 37 -4.08 -14.78 -19.91
C PRO A 37 -4.26 -15.58 -18.60
N PRO A 38 -5.48 -15.68 -18.04
CA PRO A 38 -5.70 -16.33 -16.75
C PRO A 38 -5.15 -17.75 -16.65
N PHE A 39 -5.22 -18.55 -17.72
CA PHE A 39 -4.73 -19.94 -17.71
C PHE A 39 -3.21 -20.03 -17.50
N GLU A 40 -2.43 -19.10 -18.06
CA GLU A 40 -0.96 -19.06 -17.87
C GLU A 40 -0.61 -18.69 -16.42
N VAL A 41 -1.38 -17.77 -15.81
CA VAL A 41 -1.20 -17.39 -14.41
C VAL A 41 -1.47 -18.58 -13.50
N ILE A 42 -2.58 -19.29 -13.72
CA ILE A 42 -2.95 -20.47 -12.92
C ILE A 42 -1.92 -21.59 -13.09
N GLU A 43 -1.48 -21.89 -14.32
CA GLU A 43 -0.43 -22.87 -14.56
C GLU A 43 0.86 -22.52 -13.80
N LYS A 44 1.28 -21.24 -13.86
CA LYS A 44 2.47 -20.76 -13.15
C LYS A 44 2.33 -20.94 -11.63
N VAL A 45 1.16 -20.61 -11.06
CA VAL A 45 0.89 -20.79 -9.62
C VAL A 45 1.01 -22.26 -9.22
N VAL A 46 0.30 -23.15 -9.92
CA VAL A 46 0.27 -24.59 -9.59
C VAL A 46 1.65 -25.22 -9.76
N ARG A 47 2.33 -24.98 -10.89
CA ARG A 47 3.66 -25.55 -11.15
C ARG A 47 4.71 -25.03 -10.17
N THR A 48 4.64 -23.75 -9.79
CA THR A 48 5.61 -23.18 -8.84
C THR A 48 5.38 -23.76 -7.45
N ASN A 49 4.12 -23.86 -7.01
CA ASN A 49 3.78 -24.48 -5.73
C ASN A 49 4.21 -25.95 -5.68
N ASP A 50 3.87 -26.73 -6.69
CA ASP A 50 4.25 -28.15 -6.80
C ASP A 50 5.77 -28.33 -6.72
N LYS A 51 6.53 -27.58 -7.55
CA LYS A 51 8.00 -27.59 -7.50
C LYS A 51 8.55 -27.19 -6.13
N MET A 52 7.94 -26.22 -5.45
CA MET A 52 8.35 -25.80 -4.11
C MET A 52 8.10 -26.89 -3.08
N MET A 53 6.98 -27.61 -3.15
CA MET A 53 6.65 -28.68 -2.21
C MET A 53 7.51 -29.93 -2.44
N VAL A 54 7.81 -30.26 -3.69
CA VAL A 54 8.71 -31.39 -4.04
C VAL A 54 10.15 -31.11 -3.61
N LYS A 55 10.66 -29.88 -3.80
CA LYS A 55 12.02 -29.51 -3.37
C LYS A 55 12.19 -29.41 -1.85
N LYS A 56 11.10 -29.28 -1.11
CA LYS A 56 11.08 -29.01 0.33
C LYS A 56 10.72 -30.26 1.12
N GLU A 57 11.14 -31.46 0.65
CA GLU A 57 10.91 -32.79 1.23
C GLU A 57 10.44 -32.71 2.69
N ALA A 58 9.12 -32.78 2.84
CA ALA A 58 8.36 -32.54 4.06
C ALA A 58 8.68 -31.20 4.77
N ILE A 59 7.67 -30.33 4.88
CA ILE A 59 7.48 -29.67 6.19
C ILE A 59 7.51 -30.84 7.17
N GLU A 60 8.60 -31.08 7.90
CA GLU A 60 8.95 -32.32 8.64
C GLU A 60 7.89 -32.70 9.70
N GLU A 61 6.62 -32.88 9.35
CA GLU A 61 5.47 -32.89 10.27
C GLU A 61 5.70 -31.96 11.48
N LYS A 62 6.39 -30.84 11.23
CA LYS A 62 7.05 -30.12 12.32
C LYS A 62 5.92 -29.38 12.94
N GLU A 63 5.52 -29.91 14.10
CA GLU A 63 4.36 -29.57 14.89
C GLU A 63 3.94 -28.14 14.57
N ILE A 64 2.75 -27.96 13.96
CA ILE A 64 2.19 -26.64 13.67
C ILE A 64 1.85 -26.02 15.02
N THR A 65 2.86 -25.65 15.79
CA THR A 65 2.73 -24.91 17.03
C THR A 65 2.29 -23.51 16.64
N PRO A 66 1.19 -22.98 17.21
CA PRO A 66 0.78 -21.60 17.01
C PRO A 66 1.91 -20.69 17.50
N ALA A 67 2.74 -20.20 16.59
CA ALA A 67 3.81 -19.27 16.92
C ALA A 67 3.20 -17.86 16.97
N THR A 68 3.27 -17.23 18.13
CA THR A 68 2.96 -15.80 18.29
C THR A 68 3.78 -15.00 17.28
N PRO A 69 3.15 -14.21 16.40
CA PRO A 69 3.88 -13.34 15.49
C PRO A 69 4.69 -12.32 16.30
N PHE A 70 5.96 -12.14 15.96
CA PHE A 70 6.77 -11.09 16.59
C PHE A 70 6.47 -9.70 16.00
N LEU A 71 5.75 -9.66 14.86
CA LEU A 71 5.47 -8.45 14.11
C LEU A 71 4.06 -8.50 13.53
N ALA A 72 3.22 -7.54 13.90
CA ALA A 72 2.04 -7.17 13.14
C ALA A 72 2.45 -6.06 12.17
N TRP A 73 2.29 -6.29 10.87
CA TRP A 73 2.77 -5.37 9.84
C TRP A 73 1.61 -4.83 9.00
N VAL A 74 1.34 -3.54 9.11
CA VAL A 74 0.38 -2.80 8.28
C VAL A 74 1.12 -2.11 7.16
N THR A 75 0.76 -2.40 5.91
CA THR A 75 1.39 -1.79 4.74
C THR A 75 0.43 -1.63 3.56
N ASP A 76 0.92 -1.09 2.45
CA ASP A 76 0.14 -0.88 1.23
C ASP A 76 -0.22 -2.21 0.54
N THR A 77 -1.35 -2.21 -0.15
CA THR A 77 -1.76 -3.23 -1.11
C THR A 77 -0.90 -3.28 -2.38
N ASP A 78 0.08 -2.39 -2.52
CA ASP A 78 0.98 -2.31 -3.67
C ASP A 78 1.71 -3.63 -3.96
N PRO A 79 1.53 -4.26 -5.15
CA PRO A 79 2.08 -5.58 -5.45
C PRO A 79 3.60 -5.67 -5.34
N GLU A 80 4.33 -4.55 -5.41
CA GLU A 80 5.79 -4.54 -5.24
C GLU A 80 6.22 -4.80 -3.79
N ILE A 81 5.33 -4.65 -2.81
CA ILE A 81 5.68 -4.83 -1.39
C ILE A 81 5.58 -6.31 -0.99
N GLU A 82 6.72 -6.87 -0.59
CA GLU A 82 6.85 -8.24 -0.13
C GLU A 82 7.46 -8.30 1.27
N ALA A 83 7.05 -9.30 2.08
CA ALA A 83 7.62 -9.52 3.42
C ALA A 83 9.11 -9.83 3.40
N ALA A 84 9.62 -10.42 2.31
CA ALA A 84 11.04 -10.69 2.09
C ALA A 84 11.88 -9.40 2.10
N MET A 85 11.29 -8.23 1.80
CA MET A 85 11.97 -6.94 1.88
C MET A 85 12.33 -6.53 3.33
N LEU A 86 11.64 -7.09 4.32
CA LEU A 86 11.95 -6.89 5.74
C LEU A 86 12.80 -8.04 6.27
N ILE A 87 12.41 -9.28 5.97
CA ILE A 87 13.02 -10.50 6.49
C ILE A 87 13.02 -11.58 5.40
N ASP A 88 14.19 -11.84 4.83
CA ASP A 88 14.43 -12.83 3.77
C ASP A 88 14.60 -14.28 4.30
N ASP A 89 14.42 -14.49 5.60
CA ASP A 89 14.44 -15.84 6.19
C ASP A 89 13.01 -16.45 6.13
N PRO A 90 12.75 -17.50 5.32
CA PRO A 90 11.43 -18.11 5.21
C PRO A 90 10.88 -18.67 6.53
N ASN A 91 11.76 -18.98 7.49
CA ASN A 91 11.35 -19.43 8.81
C ASN A 91 10.90 -18.29 9.73
N LYS A 92 11.31 -17.06 9.44
CA LYS A 92 10.94 -15.88 10.23
C LYS A 92 9.88 -15.04 9.53
N SER A 93 9.86 -15.00 8.21
CA SER A 93 8.85 -14.27 7.44
C SER A 93 7.43 -14.77 7.70
N ARG A 94 7.24 -16.07 7.99
CA ARG A 94 5.96 -16.65 8.45
C ARG A 94 5.46 -16.15 9.80
N LEU A 95 6.33 -15.53 10.60
CA LEU A 95 5.97 -14.93 11.90
C LEU A 95 5.60 -13.45 11.77
N ILE A 96 5.55 -12.93 10.53
CA ILE A 96 5.00 -11.61 10.23
C ILE A 96 3.51 -11.78 9.97
N TYR A 97 2.69 -11.25 10.86
CA TYR A 97 1.26 -11.14 10.64
C TYR A 97 0.99 -9.91 9.78
N GLN A 98 0.80 -10.11 8.47
CA GLN A 98 0.72 -9.03 7.48
C GLN A 98 -0.73 -8.59 7.23
N ILE A 99 -0.97 -7.28 7.29
CA ILE A 99 -2.22 -6.61 6.96
C ILE A 99 -1.94 -5.60 5.84
N ARG A 100 -2.70 -5.68 4.75
CA ARG A 100 -2.49 -4.82 3.58
C ARG A 100 -3.74 -4.01 3.30
N THR A 101 -3.59 -2.69 3.25
CA THR A 101 -4.68 -1.74 2.99
C THR A 101 -4.19 -0.65 2.04
N PRO A 102 -5.06 -0.06 1.19
CA PRO A 102 -4.66 1.05 0.34
C PRO A 102 -4.02 2.19 1.16
N GLY A 103 -2.78 2.56 0.84
CA GLY A 103 -2.04 3.59 1.57
C GLY A 103 -1.64 3.22 3.01
N GLY A 104 -1.76 1.96 3.42
CA GLY A 104 -1.40 1.51 4.77
C GLY A 104 -2.30 2.05 5.89
N GLN A 105 -3.58 2.30 5.59
CA GLN A 105 -4.56 2.87 6.52
C GLN A 105 -5.10 1.82 7.52
N ILE A 106 -4.99 2.11 8.82
CA ILE A 106 -5.42 1.21 9.91
C ILE A 106 -6.93 1.02 9.94
N GLU A 107 -7.69 2.09 9.75
CA GLU A 107 -9.15 2.08 9.88
C GLU A 107 -9.83 1.09 8.92
N LEU A 108 -9.23 0.84 7.75
CA LEU A 108 -9.77 -0.09 6.75
C LEU A 108 -9.67 -1.56 7.16
N ALA A 109 -8.81 -1.91 8.11
CA ALA A 109 -8.57 -3.28 8.54
C ALA A 109 -8.50 -3.42 10.07
N GLN A 110 -9.24 -2.58 10.79
CA GLN A 110 -9.15 -2.47 12.25
C GLN A 110 -9.29 -3.81 12.97
N GLY A 111 -10.28 -4.63 12.60
CA GLY A 111 -10.51 -5.94 13.22
C GLY A 111 -9.33 -6.91 13.02
N SER A 112 -8.69 -6.88 11.85
CA SER A 112 -7.51 -7.70 11.56
C SER A 112 -6.31 -7.26 12.41
N ILE A 113 -6.12 -5.95 12.58
CA ILE A 113 -5.02 -5.38 13.37
C ILE A 113 -5.26 -5.69 14.86
N ASP A 114 -6.49 -5.49 15.35
CA ASP A 114 -6.88 -5.84 16.71
C ASP A 114 -6.61 -7.31 17.01
N TYR A 115 -6.92 -8.22 16.08
CA TYR A 115 -6.61 -9.63 16.24
C TYR A 115 -5.10 -9.85 16.42
N GLY A 116 -4.26 -9.23 15.59
CA GLY A 116 -2.80 -9.32 15.69
C GLY A 116 -2.24 -8.79 17.02
N ILE A 117 -2.80 -7.70 17.54
CA ILE A 117 -2.31 -7.05 18.76
C ILE A 117 -2.89 -7.67 20.03
N TRP A 118 -4.20 -7.88 20.07
CA TRP A 118 -4.90 -8.32 21.28
C TRP A 118 -4.97 -9.84 21.40
N GLN A 119 -5.16 -10.58 20.31
CA GLN A 119 -5.33 -12.04 20.35
C GLN A 119 -4.01 -12.76 20.11
N LEU A 120 -3.21 -12.26 19.17
CA LEU A 120 -1.90 -12.85 18.84
C LEU A 120 -0.75 -12.21 19.64
N HIS A 121 -1.00 -11.14 20.39
CA HIS A 121 -0.02 -10.47 21.25
C HIS A 121 1.27 -10.05 20.56
N ALA A 122 1.21 -9.62 19.30
CA ALA A 122 2.38 -9.12 18.60
C ALA A 122 3.03 -7.96 19.39
N PRO A 123 4.34 -8.02 19.68
CA PRO A 123 5.03 -7.00 20.47
C PRO A 123 5.40 -5.75 19.67
N VAL A 124 5.35 -5.84 18.33
CA VAL A 124 5.62 -4.72 17.42
C VAL A 124 4.48 -4.57 16.43
N LEU A 125 3.92 -3.35 16.35
CA LEU A 125 3.05 -2.91 15.27
C LEU A 125 3.88 -2.03 14.34
N LEU A 126 4.26 -2.57 13.18
CA LEU A 126 4.97 -1.83 12.14
C LEU A 126 3.97 -1.28 11.13
N ILE A 127 3.98 0.03 10.93
CA ILE A 127 3.16 0.73 9.95
C ILE A 127 4.11 1.28 8.89
N THR A 128 3.99 0.76 7.67
CA THR A 128 4.93 1.06 6.59
C THR A 128 4.23 1.73 5.42
N GLY A 129 4.61 2.98 5.16
CA GLY A 129 4.35 3.64 3.88
C GLY A 129 5.44 3.31 2.87
N ASN A 130 5.26 3.69 1.61
CA ASN A 130 6.26 3.47 0.57
C ASN A 130 6.25 4.61 -0.46
N THR A 131 7.40 4.86 -1.07
CA THR A 131 7.57 5.99 -2.01
C THR A 131 7.12 5.66 -3.44
N ALA A 132 6.53 4.48 -3.68
CA ALA A 132 5.92 4.10 -4.95
C ALA A 132 4.39 3.91 -4.83
N SER A 133 3.78 4.34 -3.72
CA SER A 133 2.40 3.98 -3.37
C SER A 133 1.40 4.45 -4.43
N HIS A 134 0.80 3.51 -5.15
CA HIS A 134 -0.25 3.81 -6.12
C HIS A 134 -1.47 4.51 -5.49
N ALA A 135 -1.81 4.17 -4.24
CA ALA A 135 -2.91 4.79 -3.52
C ALA A 135 -2.66 6.29 -3.28
N LEU A 136 -1.46 6.67 -2.84
CA LEU A 136 -1.09 8.07 -2.64
C LEU A 136 -1.02 8.82 -3.98
N HIS A 137 -0.48 8.20 -5.05
CA HIS A 137 -0.46 8.80 -6.37
C HIS A 137 -1.87 9.13 -6.87
N LEU A 138 -2.79 8.17 -6.79
CA LEU A 138 -4.19 8.36 -7.18
C LEU A 138 -4.85 9.46 -6.33
N PHE A 139 -4.59 9.48 -5.03
CA PHE A 139 -5.11 10.51 -4.14
C PHE A 139 -4.63 11.91 -4.55
N MET A 140 -3.31 12.10 -4.72
CA MET A 140 -2.68 13.38 -5.05
C MET A 140 -3.05 13.91 -6.44
N GLN A 141 -3.31 13.02 -7.40
CA GLN A 141 -3.77 13.37 -8.75
C GLN A 141 -5.27 13.63 -8.84
N GLY A 142 -6.03 13.25 -7.81
CA GLY A 142 -7.48 13.36 -7.76
C GLY A 142 -8.18 12.08 -8.21
N TYR A 143 -8.98 11.52 -7.31
CA TYR A 143 -9.53 10.16 -7.43
C TYR A 143 -11.06 10.12 -7.60
N LYS A 144 -11.71 11.27 -7.84
CA LYS A 144 -13.17 11.37 -8.04
C LYS A 144 -13.72 10.57 -9.23
N HIS A 145 -12.84 10.17 -10.14
CA HIS A 145 -13.17 9.39 -11.33
C HIS A 145 -13.22 7.88 -11.06
N LEU A 146 -12.83 7.43 -9.86
CA LEU A 146 -12.88 6.02 -9.46
C LEU A 146 -14.30 5.61 -9.02
N SER A 147 -14.53 4.32 -8.82
CA SER A 147 -15.78 3.82 -8.22
C SER A 147 -15.99 4.36 -6.80
N VAL A 148 -17.23 4.32 -6.32
CA VAL A 148 -17.58 4.82 -4.98
C VAL A 148 -16.80 4.08 -3.89
N GLU A 149 -16.57 2.79 -4.05
CA GLU A 149 -15.84 1.93 -3.12
C GLU A 149 -14.36 2.31 -3.07
N ASN A 150 -13.75 2.54 -4.23
CA ASN A 150 -12.35 2.98 -4.31
C ASN A 150 -12.19 4.41 -3.77
N GLN A 151 -13.18 5.28 -3.95
CA GLN A 151 -13.17 6.60 -3.32
C GLN A 151 -13.23 6.48 -1.80
N LYS A 152 -14.15 5.67 -1.25
CA LYS A 152 -14.24 5.41 0.20
C LYS A 152 -12.94 4.85 0.77
N ALA A 153 -12.27 3.95 0.04
CA ALA A 153 -10.99 3.39 0.46
C ALA A 153 -9.87 4.44 0.53
N LEU A 154 -9.94 5.52 -0.26
CA LEU A 154 -8.95 6.60 -0.25
C LEU A 154 -9.35 7.81 0.62
N ASP A 155 -10.59 7.86 1.08
CA ASP A 155 -11.13 9.02 1.82
C ASP A 155 -10.44 9.25 3.17
N GLY A 156 -9.95 8.19 3.82
CA GLY A 156 -9.17 8.31 5.06
C GLY A 156 -7.82 9.02 4.86
N LEU A 157 -7.33 9.16 3.62
CA LEU A 157 -6.13 9.94 3.31
C LEU A 157 -6.36 11.46 3.33
N LYS A 158 -7.61 11.93 3.30
CA LYS A 158 -7.92 13.38 3.31
C LYS A 158 -7.36 14.12 4.51
N ILE A 159 -7.43 13.51 5.69
CA ILE A 159 -6.97 14.11 6.94
C ILE A 159 -5.44 14.20 6.97
N PRO A 160 -4.67 13.10 6.79
CA PRO A 160 -3.22 13.17 6.83
C PRO A 160 -2.61 14.01 5.70
N LEU A 161 -3.24 14.04 4.52
CA LEU A 161 -2.70 14.75 3.35
C LEU A 161 -3.32 16.14 3.16
N LYS A 162 -3.99 16.70 4.17
CA LYS A 162 -4.68 18.01 4.08
C LYS A 162 -3.75 19.18 3.75
N HIS A 163 -2.44 19.04 4.00
CA HIS A 163 -1.41 20.05 3.78
C HIS A 163 -0.58 19.81 2.52
N ASP A 164 -1.04 18.95 1.60
CA ASP A 164 -0.38 18.73 0.31
C ASP A 164 -0.33 20.04 -0.50
N ASN A 165 0.87 20.60 -0.65
CA ASN A 165 1.10 21.84 -1.39
C ASN A 165 1.26 21.54 -2.89
N LYS A 166 0.26 21.88 -3.69
CA LYS A 166 0.23 21.56 -5.12
C LYS A 166 1.29 22.27 -5.97
N ASP A 167 1.87 23.34 -5.44
CA ASP A 167 2.89 24.13 -6.15
C ASP A 167 4.30 23.54 -6.00
N GLU A 168 4.50 22.57 -5.11
CA GLU A 168 5.78 21.89 -4.91
C GLU A 168 6.03 20.78 -5.95
N ASP A 169 7.30 20.40 -6.12
CA ASP A 169 7.68 19.23 -6.91
C ASP A 169 6.96 17.97 -6.43
N PHE A 170 6.50 17.16 -7.39
CA PHE A 170 5.70 15.98 -7.08
C PHE A 170 6.43 14.98 -6.18
N SER A 171 7.73 14.78 -6.36
CA SER A 171 8.53 13.84 -5.57
C SER A 171 8.67 14.33 -4.13
N LEU A 172 8.84 15.64 -3.94
CA LEU A 172 8.87 16.28 -2.64
C LEU A 172 7.52 16.12 -1.92
N ARG A 173 6.42 16.43 -2.61
CA ARG A 173 5.05 16.26 -2.08
C ARG A 173 4.77 14.81 -1.71
N LEU A 174 5.11 13.87 -2.58
CA LEU A 174 4.90 12.44 -2.35
C LEU A 174 5.62 11.99 -1.08
N ARG A 175 6.90 12.35 -0.92
CA ARG A 175 7.66 12.03 0.29
C ARG A 175 7.00 12.61 1.55
N LYS A 176 6.65 13.89 1.54
CA LYS A 176 5.95 14.54 2.68
C LYS A 176 4.62 13.87 3.00
N ASN A 177 3.86 13.47 1.98
CA ASN A 177 2.56 12.82 2.13
C ASN A 177 2.70 11.38 2.66
N VAL A 178 3.75 10.65 2.27
CA VAL A 178 4.10 9.35 2.88
C VAL A 178 4.39 9.52 4.37
N GLU A 179 5.24 10.47 4.74
CA GLU A 179 5.58 10.75 6.14
C GLU A 179 4.34 11.17 6.96
N ALA A 180 3.51 12.07 6.42
CA ALA A 180 2.29 12.54 7.06
C ALA A 180 1.24 11.43 7.23
N GLY A 181 1.11 10.54 6.23
CA GLY A 181 0.29 9.35 6.31
C GLY A 181 0.70 8.45 7.47
N ILE A 182 1.99 8.09 7.54
CA ILE A 182 2.53 7.25 8.61
C ILE A 182 2.34 7.91 9.98
N ASP A 183 2.67 9.20 10.11
CA ASP A 183 2.52 9.93 11.36
C ASP A 183 1.08 9.92 11.88
N TYR A 184 0.10 10.05 10.99
CA TYR A 184 -1.31 9.99 11.34
C TYR A 184 -1.74 8.58 11.77
N GLN A 185 -1.35 7.54 11.02
CA GLN A 185 -1.67 6.16 11.39
C GLN A 185 -1.06 5.77 12.74
N ILE A 186 0.15 6.25 13.06
CA ILE A 186 0.75 6.03 14.38
C ILE A 186 -0.03 6.70 15.47
N ASN A 187 -0.52 7.93 15.26
CA ASN A 187 -1.36 8.59 16.26
C ASN A 187 -2.61 7.76 16.58
N LEU A 188 -3.29 7.24 15.55
CA LEU A 188 -4.46 6.37 15.72
C LEU A 188 -4.11 5.08 16.48
N ALA A 189 -2.99 4.45 16.13
CA ALA A 189 -2.52 3.24 16.81
C ALA A 189 -2.15 3.49 18.28
N MET A 190 -1.46 4.60 18.57
CA MET A 190 -1.07 4.99 19.92
C MET A 190 -2.28 5.25 20.80
N GLU A 191 -3.31 5.93 20.28
CA GLU A 191 -4.57 6.17 20.99
C GLU A 191 -5.30 4.85 21.29
N ARG A 192 -5.39 3.98 20.28
CA ARG A 192 -6.13 2.72 20.39
C ARG A 192 -5.46 1.70 21.30
N TYR A 193 -4.14 1.57 21.23
CA TYR A 193 -3.38 0.53 21.95
C TYR A 193 -2.61 1.08 23.15
N GLN A 194 -3.02 2.25 23.65
CA GLN A 194 -2.35 2.99 24.73
C GLN A 194 -1.99 2.12 25.94
N GLU A 195 -2.88 1.21 26.36
CA GLU A 195 -2.66 0.32 27.51
C GLU A 195 -1.45 -0.60 27.30
N ARG A 196 -1.39 -1.32 26.17
CA ARG A 196 -0.27 -2.22 25.89
C ARG A 196 1.05 -1.47 25.69
N ILE A 197 0.98 -0.25 25.16
CA ILE A 197 2.16 0.59 24.95
C ILE A 197 2.68 1.09 26.29
N ALA A 198 1.79 1.57 27.18
CA ALA A 198 2.14 1.99 28.53
C ALA A 198 2.75 0.85 29.36
N ASP A 199 2.24 -0.37 29.18
CA ASP A 199 2.76 -1.59 29.82
C ASP A 199 4.09 -2.09 29.22
N GLY A 200 4.62 -1.45 28.15
CA GLY A 200 5.82 -1.88 27.45
C GLY A 200 5.65 -3.19 26.66
N ARG A 201 4.41 -3.64 26.42
CA ARG A 201 4.06 -4.88 25.70
C ARG A 201 3.82 -4.67 24.21
N LEU A 202 3.79 -3.43 23.75
CA LEU A 202 3.66 -3.07 22.34
C LEU A 202 4.53 -1.86 22.03
N THR A 203 5.30 -1.94 20.94
CA THR A 203 5.91 -0.77 20.31
C THR A 203 5.29 -0.53 18.94
N VAL A 204 4.88 0.70 18.68
CA VAL A 204 4.39 1.14 17.36
C VAL A 204 5.54 1.78 16.60
N VAL A 205 5.86 1.28 15.41
CA VAL A 205 6.97 1.76 14.59
C VAL A 205 6.44 2.24 13.25
N GLY A 206 6.85 3.45 12.86
CA GLY A 206 6.62 4.03 11.55
C GLY A 206 7.81 3.91 10.66
N SER A 207 7.59 3.35 9.47
CA SER A 207 8.66 3.20 8.50
C SER A 207 8.26 3.49 7.07
N VAL A 208 9.27 3.71 6.24
CA VAL A 208 9.15 3.93 4.81
C VAL A 208 9.96 2.87 4.07
N LEU A 209 9.34 2.19 3.11
CA LEU A 209 10.05 1.48 2.05
C LEU A 209 10.32 2.46 0.91
N ASP A 210 11.58 2.89 0.78
CA ASP A 210 12.02 3.89 -0.18
C ASP A 210 12.29 3.28 -1.57
N LEU A 211 11.23 2.74 -2.19
CA LEU A 211 11.28 2.07 -3.50
C LEU A 211 11.76 3.01 -4.63
N ALA A 212 11.46 4.30 -4.52
CA ALA A 212 11.79 5.32 -5.52
C ALA A 212 13.08 6.11 -5.15
N ASN A 213 13.75 5.74 -4.06
CA ASN A 213 14.97 6.37 -3.56
C ASN A 213 14.82 7.89 -3.32
N LEU A 214 13.67 8.34 -2.81
CA LEU A 214 13.39 9.75 -2.52
C LEU A 214 14.19 10.29 -1.32
N TYR A 215 14.77 9.42 -0.49
CA TYR A 215 15.65 9.80 0.62
C TYR A 215 17.13 9.72 0.25
N GLY A 216 17.48 9.23 -0.94
CA GLY A 216 18.86 9.17 -1.42
C GLY A 216 19.76 8.14 -0.71
N ARG A 217 19.19 7.19 0.04
CA ARG A 217 19.93 6.19 0.84
C ARG A 217 20.08 4.82 0.15
N GLY A 218 19.61 4.71 -1.08
CA GLY A 218 19.52 3.50 -1.88
C GLY A 218 18.08 3.06 -2.09
N ALA A 219 17.76 2.61 -3.30
CA ALA A 219 16.41 2.13 -3.63
C ALA A 219 16.03 0.89 -2.81
N GLY A 220 14.77 0.80 -2.41
CA GLY A 220 14.21 -0.30 -1.63
C GLY A 220 14.65 -0.34 -0.17
N ARG A 221 15.29 0.72 0.34
CA ARG A 221 15.69 0.79 1.74
C ARG A 221 14.49 0.94 2.66
N HIS A 222 14.53 0.24 3.78
CA HIS A 222 13.60 0.41 4.88
C HIS A 222 14.12 1.45 5.88
N LEU A 223 13.39 2.54 6.06
CA LEU A 223 13.74 3.66 6.94
C LEU A 223 12.74 3.76 8.09
N ILE A 224 13.21 3.80 9.33
CA ILE A 224 12.40 4.09 10.51
C ILE A 224 12.35 5.60 10.70
N ILE A 225 11.14 6.15 10.69
CA ILE A 225 10.91 7.60 10.78
C ILE A 225 10.18 8.04 12.05
N ARG A 226 9.65 7.07 12.82
CA ARG A 226 8.93 7.30 14.06
C ARG A 226 8.86 6.04 14.91
N VAL A 227 8.98 6.18 16.22
CA VAL A 227 8.74 5.09 17.19
C VAL A 227 7.87 5.65 18.32
N ASN A 228 6.67 5.10 18.50
CA ASN A 228 5.66 5.63 19.39
C ASN A 228 5.44 7.14 19.16
N ASN A 229 5.69 7.95 20.20
CA ASN A 229 5.58 9.41 20.14
C ASN A 229 6.88 10.12 19.67
N GLU A 230 7.99 9.40 19.52
CA GLU A 230 9.27 9.98 19.16
C GLU A 230 9.47 10.03 17.64
N LYS A 231 9.77 11.23 17.13
CA LYS A 231 9.96 11.53 15.70
C LYS A 231 11.39 11.98 15.39
N GLU A 232 12.11 12.46 16.40
CA GLU A 232 13.45 13.01 16.25
C GLU A 232 14.45 11.87 16.02
N PRO A 233 15.13 11.82 14.87
CA PRO A 233 16.01 10.69 14.53
C PRO A 233 17.10 10.44 15.57
N ALA A 234 17.70 11.49 16.14
CA ALA A 234 18.71 11.36 17.18
C ALA A 234 18.16 10.61 18.41
N ARG A 235 16.96 10.99 18.87
CA ARG A 235 16.31 10.35 20.01
C ARG A 235 15.87 8.93 19.71
N ILE A 236 15.38 8.66 18.50
CA ILE A 236 15.03 7.29 18.06
C ILE A 236 16.26 6.38 18.15
N LYS A 237 17.43 6.84 17.67
CA LYS A 237 18.68 6.07 17.69
C LYS A 237 19.13 5.69 19.11
N GLU A 238 18.83 6.52 20.10
CA GLU A 238 19.19 6.32 21.51
C GLU A 238 18.21 5.41 22.27
N MET A 239 17.05 5.07 21.69
CA MET A 239 16.04 4.27 22.38
C MET A 239 16.55 2.85 22.70
N PRO A 240 16.18 2.25 23.85
CA PRO A 240 16.60 0.90 24.21
C PRO A 240 16.28 -0.18 23.17
N ILE A 241 15.17 -0.02 22.43
CA ILE A 241 14.78 -0.94 21.34
C ILE A 241 15.79 -0.95 20.17
N MET A 242 16.59 0.10 20.04
CA MET A 242 17.62 0.24 19.01
C MET A 242 19.01 -0.24 19.46
N SER A 243 19.19 -0.58 20.75
CA SER A 243 20.49 -0.94 21.35
C SER A 243 21.24 -2.10 20.69
N ARG A 244 20.53 -2.96 19.96
CA ARG A 244 21.11 -4.12 19.26
C ARG A 244 21.44 -3.85 17.79
N LEU A 245 21.14 -2.66 17.27
CA LEU A 245 21.48 -2.28 15.91
C LEU A 245 22.91 -1.79 15.82
N ASP A 246 23.62 -2.22 14.77
CA ASP A 246 24.94 -1.69 14.43
C ASP A 246 24.87 -0.17 14.15
N PRO A 247 25.83 0.65 14.61
CA PRO A 247 25.84 2.09 14.39
C PRO A 247 25.67 2.51 12.92
N ARG A 248 26.21 1.75 11.96
CA ARG A 248 26.04 2.02 10.53
C ARG A 248 24.60 1.82 10.07
N LEU A 249 23.88 0.88 10.68
CA LEU A 249 22.44 0.69 10.43
C LEU A 249 21.62 1.81 11.05
N LEU A 250 21.97 2.28 12.25
CA LEU A 250 21.33 3.44 12.87
C LEU A 250 21.43 4.67 11.98
N GLU A 251 22.61 4.96 11.45
CA GLU A 251 22.81 6.11 10.55
C GLU A 251 22.10 5.97 9.20
N ARG A 252 22.10 4.77 8.64
CA ARG A 252 21.54 4.55 7.31
C ARG A 252 20.02 4.42 7.32
N ASN A 253 19.46 3.79 8.35
CA ASN A 253 18.08 3.32 8.35
C ASN A 253 17.16 4.11 9.29
N ILE A 254 17.63 5.15 9.99
CA ILE A 254 16.79 6.00 10.84
C ILE A 254 16.81 7.43 10.32
N GLY A 255 15.62 8.03 10.22
CA GLY A 255 15.44 9.45 9.93
C GLY A 255 14.73 9.78 8.63
N ARG A 256 14.46 11.07 8.46
CA ARG A 256 13.67 11.66 7.36
C ARG A 256 14.52 12.52 6.43
N ASP A 257 15.79 12.75 6.79
CA ASP A 257 16.72 13.55 6.02
C ASP A 257 17.07 12.88 4.69
N VAL A 258 17.17 13.72 3.66
CA VAL A 258 17.55 13.31 2.32
C VAL A 258 19.07 13.40 2.22
N LYS A 259 19.73 12.28 1.90
CA LYS A 259 21.15 12.31 1.55
C LYS A 259 21.30 12.78 0.11
N MET A 260 22.01 13.90 -0.07
CA MET A 260 22.32 14.41 -1.40
C MET A 260 23.31 13.48 -2.10
N LYS A 261 23.17 13.31 -3.42
CA LYS A 261 24.13 12.53 -4.24
C LYS A 261 25.55 13.09 -4.02
N GLY A 262 26.38 12.35 -3.28
CA GLY A 262 27.79 12.71 -3.04
C GLY A 262 28.26 12.55 -1.58
N GLU A 263 27.33 12.46 -0.62
CA GLU A 263 27.69 12.21 0.78
C GLU A 263 28.04 10.73 0.99
N LYS A 264 29.33 10.43 1.23
CA LYS A 264 29.77 9.08 1.60
C LYS A 264 29.35 8.75 3.03
N ASN A 265 29.02 7.48 3.27
CA ASN A 265 28.79 6.91 4.61
C ASN A 265 30.10 6.76 5.38
#